data_AF-A0A2E1N2V4-F1
#
_entry.id   AF-A0A2E1N2V4-F1
#
_cell.length_a   1.000
_cell.length_b   1.000
_cell.length_c   1.000
_cell.angle_alpha   90.00
_cell.angle_beta   90.00
_cell.angle_gamma   90.00
#
_symmetry.space_group_name_H-M   'P 1'
#
loop_
_entity.id
_entity.type
_entity.pdbx_description
1 polymer ?
#
loop_
_entity_poly.entity_id
_entity_poly.type
_entity_poly.pdbx_seq_one_letter_code
_entity_poly.pdbx_strand_id
1 'polypeptide(L)'
;MKKISLLFTIFCFLLVNINIYGQDSENKWQFSFGINAVDLDADTSTKLTEFFDIQQNWNVSKSPISMISLSKYCGNNISFSLSGSFNTISKYVPSAAANNGNPTNEFLAVDAMLKYDLSNVFTIVKWEPFVGIGPGYTWFDDQTYMTGNLSVGANYWFSEVFGLTLMADFKNNYDDIRESLKYDEGGTMRWSAMLSMKF
;
A
#
# COMPACT_ATOMS: atom_id res chain seq x y z
N MET A 1 -10.07 -2.08 -17.70
CA MET A 1 -10.97 -0.90 -17.84
C MET A 1 -12.22 -0.93 -16.93
N LYS A 2 -13.10 -1.96 -17.00
CA LYS A 2 -14.36 -1.98 -16.21
C LYS A 2 -14.15 -1.94 -14.69
N LYS A 3 -13.18 -2.70 -14.18
CA LYS A 3 -12.85 -2.75 -12.74
C LYS A 3 -12.23 -1.44 -12.22
N ILE A 4 -11.37 -0.81 -13.02
CA ILE A 4 -10.75 0.51 -12.71
C ILE A 4 -11.82 1.60 -12.66
N SER A 5 -12.74 1.62 -13.62
CA SER A 5 -13.86 2.57 -13.63
C SER A 5 -14.79 2.38 -12.42
N LEU A 6 -15.03 1.13 -12.00
CA LEU A 6 -15.81 0.84 -10.79
C LEU A 6 -15.12 1.33 -9.52
N LEU A 7 -13.82 1.09 -9.37
CA LEU A 7 -13.04 1.54 -8.23
C LEU A 7 -12.99 3.08 -8.14
N PHE A 8 -12.78 3.73 -9.29
CA PHE A 8 -12.83 5.19 -9.40
C PHE A 8 -14.22 5.74 -9.01
N THR A 9 -15.29 5.06 -9.42
CA THR A 9 -16.66 5.45 -9.08
C THR A 9 -16.92 5.32 -7.58
N ILE A 10 -16.53 4.19 -6.97
CA ILE A 10 -16.65 3.96 -5.52
C ILE A 10 -15.83 5.02 -4.75
N PHE A 11 -14.62 5.31 -5.23
CA PHE A 11 -13.78 6.36 -4.67
C PHE A 11 -14.44 7.74 -4.75
N CYS A 12 -15.02 8.12 -5.89
CA CYS A 12 -15.78 9.36 -6.03
C CYS A 12 -16.99 9.42 -5.07
N PHE A 13 -17.73 8.32 -4.87
CA PHE A 13 -18.84 8.28 -3.90
C PHE A 13 -18.38 8.42 -2.44
N LEU A 14 -17.20 7.90 -2.10
CA LEU A 14 -16.60 8.10 -0.77
C LEU A 14 -16.22 9.56 -0.54
N LEU A 15 -15.83 10.29 -1.59
CA LEU A 15 -15.53 11.73 -1.53
C LEU A 15 -16.76 12.63 -1.45
N VAL A 16 -17.96 12.18 -1.82
CA VAL A 16 -19.18 13.01 -1.76
C VAL A 16 -19.68 13.23 -0.33
N ASN A 17 -19.20 12.46 0.66
CA ASN A 17 -19.67 12.51 2.05
C ASN A 17 -18.79 13.32 3.02
N ILE A 18 -17.75 14.00 2.53
CA ILE A 18 -16.97 14.94 3.34
C ILE A 18 -17.73 16.26 3.45
N ASN A 19 -18.62 16.33 4.44
CA ASN A 19 -19.19 17.59 4.89
C ASN A 19 -18.05 18.47 5.44
N ILE A 20 -17.82 19.61 4.79
CA ILE A 20 -16.87 20.64 5.22
C ILE A 20 -17.51 21.39 6.41
N TYR A 21 -17.50 20.76 7.58
CA TYR A 21 -17.66 21.46 8.85
C TYR A 21 -16.25 21.79 9.33
N GLY A 22 -15.91 23.07 9.42
CA GLY A 22 -14.62 23.52 9.96
C GLY A 22 -14.36 22.86 11.31
N GLN A 23 -13.22 22.19 11.46
CA GLN A 23 -12.84 21.50 12.68
C GLN A 23 -11.58 22.14 13.26
N ASP A 24 -11.70 22.73 14.44
CA ASP A 24 -10.58 22.93 15.34
C ASP A 24 -10.54 21.75 16.35
N SER A 25 -9.63 20.82 16.06
CA SER A 25 -8.66 20.09 16.94
C SER A 25 -7.73 19.12 16.14
N GLU A 26 -7.51 19.14 14.82
CA GLU A 26 -8.07 19.92 13.68
C GLU A 26 -8.07 19.14 12.36
N ASN A 27 -7.34 18.02 12.23
CA ASN A 27 -7.34 17.23 11.00
C ASN A 27 -7.54 15.75 11.31
N LYS A 28 -8.80 15.30 11.32
CA LYS A 28 -9.13 13.89 11.63
C LYS A 28 -8.94 13.00 10.42
N TRP A 29 -8.84 13.55 9.23
CA TRP A 29 -8.69 12.81 8.00
C TRP A 29 -7.36 13.11 7.35
N GLN A 30 -6.76 12.09 6.78
CA GLN A 30 -5.59 12.19 5.93
C GLN A 30 -5.90 11.48 4.62
N PHE A 31 -5.83 12.21 3.51
CA PHE A 31 -5.86 11.65 2.17
C PHE A 31 -4.44 11.62 1.62
N SER A 32 -4.05 10.49 1.03
CA SER A 32 -2.74 10.29 0.45
C SER A 32 -2.86 9.67 -0.93
N PHE A 33 -2.03 10.11 -1.87
CA PHE A 33 -1.92 9.50 -3.19
C PHE A 33 -0.47 9.56 -3.68
N GLY A 34 -0.07 8.59 -4.49
CA GLY A 34 1.26 8.60 -5.07
C GLY A 34 1.60 7.30 -5.78
N ILE A 35 2.89 7.01 -5.78
CA ILE A 35 3.44 5.84 -6.45
C ILE A 35 3.74 4.73 -5.46
N ASN A 36 3.74 3.52 -5.95
CA ASN A 36 4.24 2.36 -5.25
C ASN A 36 5.06 1.46 -6.19
N ALA A 37 5.93 0.67 -5.57
CA ALA A 37 6.71 -0.36 -6.20
C ALA A 37 6.42 -1.68 -5.47
N VAL A 38 6.35 -2.78 -6.21
CA VAL A 38 5.99 -4.11 -5.67
C VAL A 38 7.09 -5.11 -6.02
N ASP A 39 7.51 -5.88 -5.04
CA ASP A 39 8.38 -7.04 -5.18
C ASP A 39 7.60 -8.30 -4.77
N LEU A 40 7.52 -9.28 -5.68
CA LEU A 40 6.80 -10.54 -5.50
C LEU A 40 7.70 -11.68 -5.00
N ASP A 41 9.01 -11.43 -4.85
CA ASP A 41 10.03 -12.43 -4.48
C ASP A 41 10.35 -12.44 -2.97
N ALA A 42 9.42 -11.95 -2.14
CA ALA A 42 9.66 -11.84 -0.69
C ALA A 42 9.29 -13.14 0.02
N ASP A 43 10.26 -14.04 0.18
CA ASP A 43 10.08 -15.33 0.86
C ASP A 43 10.47 -15.28 2.37
N THR A 44 10.29 -16.41 3.07
CA THR A 44 10.69 -16.58 4.48
C THR A 44 12.21 -16.68 4.72
N SER A 45 13.00 -16.81 3.66
CA SER A 45 14.47 -16.87 3.65
C SER A 45 15.12 -15.50 3.46
N THR A 46 14.35 -14.50 3.02
CA THR A 46 14.83 -13.18 2.60
C THR A 46 15.35 -12.41 3.81
N LYS A 47 16.61 -11.96 3.73
CA LYS A 47 17.25 -11.23 4.82
C LYS A 47 16.75 -9.78 4.88
N LEU A 48 16.71 -9.20 6.08
CA LEU A 48 16.40 -7.78 6.31
C LEU A 48 17.19 -6.81 5.41
N THR A 49 18.40 -7.19 5.03
CA THR A 49 19.31 -6.43 4.17
C THR A 49 18.94 -6.51 2.68
N GLU A 50 18.31 -7.59 2.23
CA GLU A 50 17.87 -7.79 0.83
C GLU A 50 16.61 -6.95 0.53
N PHE A 51 15.85 -6.55 1.56
CA PHE A 51 14.70 -5.65 1.43
C PHE A 51 15.03 -4.24 0.92
N PHE A 52 16.30 -3.82 0.97
CA PHE A 52 16.74 -2.51 0.48
C PHE A 52 17.45 -2.57 -0.88
N ASP A 53 17.55 -3.74 -1.51
CA ASP A 53 18.23 -3.90 -2.80
C ASP A 53 17.28 -3.58 -3.97
N ILE A 54 17.14 -2.28 -4.25
CA ILE A 54 16.13 -1.69 -5.15
C ILE A 54 16.33 -2.05 -6.64
N GLN A 55 17.51 -2.53 -7.05
CA GLN A 55 17.91 -2.46 -8.47
C GLN A 55 17.45 -3.61 -9.38
N GLN A 56 17.12 -4.81 -8.88
CA GLN A 56 16.85 -5.96 -9.77
C GLN A 56 15.40 -6.47 -9.75
N ASN A 57 14.72 -6.54 -8.60
CA ASN A 57 13.45 -7.28 -8.46
C ASN A 57 12.17 -6.41 -8.48
N TRP A 58 12.29 -5.11 -8.24
CA TRP A 58 11.14 -4.23 -8.06
C TRP A 58 10.38 -3.94 -9.36
N ASN A 59 9.05 -4.11 -9.33
CA ASN A 59 8.12 -3.62 -10.33
C ASN A 59 7.58 -2.26 -9.90
N VAL A 60 8.11 -1.19 -10.50
CA VAL A 60 7.61 0.18 -10.28
C VAL A 60 6.43 0.45 -11.20
N SER A 61 5.34 1.00 -10.67
CA SER A 61 4.23 1.46 -11.49
C SER A 61 4.69 2.43 -12.59
N LYS A 62 4.22 2.21 -13.83
CA LYS A 62 4.36 3.19 -14.93
C LYS A 62 3.35 4.34 -14.83
N SER A 63 2.32 4.19 -13.99
CA SER A 63 1.31 5.23 -13.75
C SER A 63 1.81 6.23 -12.69
N PRO A 64 1.64 7.54 -12.89
CA PRO A 64 2.07 8.58 -11.94
C PRO A 64 1.32 8.53 -10.60
N ILE A 65 0.15 7.89 -10.57
CA ILE A 65 -0.60 7.57 -9.35
C ILE A 65 -0.92 6.08 -9.44
N SER A 66 -0.51 5.31 -8.45
CA SER A 66 -0.71 3.87 -8.36
C SER A 66 -1.12 3.41 -6.97
N MET A 67 -1.21 4.35 -6.03
CA MET A 67 -1.70 4.14 -4.68
C MET A 67 -2.52 5.34 -4.22
N ILE A 68 -3.64 5.06 -3.57
CA ILE A 68 -4.47 6.03 -2.86
C ILE A 68 -4.80 5.47 -1.48
N SER A 69 -4.90 6.35 -0.48
CA SER A 69 -5.23 5.99 0.89
C SER A 69 -6.06 7.09 1.53
N LEU A 70 -7.06 6.68 2.31
CA LEU A 70 -7.83 7.54 3.20
C LEU A 70 -7.71 7.02 4.62
N SER A 71 -7.25 7.86 5.52
CA SER A 71 -7.01 7.53 6.93
C SER A 71 -7.81 8.45 7.83
N LYS A 72 -8.37 7.91 8.90
CA LYS A 72 -9.11 8.64 9.92
C LYS A 72 -8.47 8.43 11.28
N TYR A 73 -8.14 9.51 11.98
CA TYR A 73 -7.72 9.48 13.36
C TYR A 73 -8.89 9.07 14.27
N CYS A 74 -8.67 8.03 15.07
CA CYS A 74 -9.67 7.43 15.96
C CYS A 74 -9.41 7.75 17.45
N GLY A 75 -8.28 8.37 17.78
CA GLY A 75 -7.88 8.66 19.16
C GLY A 75 -6.74 7.76 19.64
N ASN A 76 -6.09 8.14 20.74
CA ASN A 76 -4.99 7.39 21.37
C ASN A 76 -3.88 6.99 20.40
N ASN A 77 -3.46 7.90 19.51
CA ASN A 77 -2.44 7.63 18.48
C ASN A 77 -2.84 6.55 17.45
N ILE A 78 -4.11 6.13 17.43
CA ILE A 78 -4.63 5.13 16.49
C ILE A 78 -5.37 5.83 15.35
N SER A 79 -5.11 5.39 14.13
CA SER A 79 -5.90 5.75 12.95
C SER A 79 -6.36 4.50 12.21
N PHE A 80 -7.54 4.57 11.60
CA PHE A 80 -8.02 3.56 10.66
C PHE A 80 -7.83 4.03 9.23
N SER A 81 -7.26 3.19 8.37
CA SER A 81 -6.91 3.53 7.00
C SER A 81 -7.49 2.52 6.01
N LEU A 82 -8.02 3.02 4.90
CA LEU A 82 -8.41 2.23 3.74
C LEU A 82 -7.57 2.67 2.55
N SER A 83 -6.94 1.73 1.86
CA SER A 83 -6.10 2.03 0.70
C SER A 83 -6.42 1.13 -0.48
N GLY A 84 -6.27 1.70 -1.67
CA GLY A 84 -6.32 0.98 -2.94
C GLY A 84 -5.02 1.19 -3.70
N SER A 85 -4.52 0.13 -4.34
CA SER A 85 -3.32 0.22 -5.15
C SER A 85 -3.44 -0.61 -6.41
N PHE A 86 -2.85 -0.12 -7.51
CA PHE A 86 -2.82 -0.82 -8.77
C PHE A 86 -1.43 -0.70 -9.40
N ASN A 87 -0.87 -1.81 -9.86
CA ASN A 87 0.44 -1.90 -10.51
C ASN A 87 0.34 -2.76 -11.76
N THR A 88 1.29 -2.53 -12.67
CA THR A 88 1.56 -3.47 -13.75
C THR A 88 2.84 -4.23 -13.40
N ILE A 89 2.73 -5.52 -13.19
CA ILE A 89 3.86 -6.40 -12.90
C ILE A 89 4.40 -6.92 -14.22
N SER A 90 5.71 -6.75 -14.43
CA SER A 90 6.43 -7.20 -15.63
C SER A 90 7.66 -8.06 -15.36
N LYS A 91 8.12 -8.08 -14.10
CA LYS A 91 9.21 -8.92 -13.60
C LYS A 91 8.63 -9.92 -12.61
N TYR A 92 9.01 -11.19 -12.77
CA TYR A 92 8.54 -12.32 -11.96
C TYR A 92 9.75 -13.02 -11.32
N VAL A 93 9.48 -13.82 -10.29
CA VAL A 93 10.48 -14.67 -9.62
C VAL A 93 11.12 -15.63 -10.65
N PRO A 94 12.46 -15.86 -10.63
CA PRO A 94 13.15 -16.72 -11.60
C PRO A 94 12.66 -18.18 -11.66
N SER A 95 11.95 -18.66 -10.62
CA SER A 95 11.35 -20.00 -10.54
C SER A 95 10.00 -20.13 -11.27
N ALA A 96 9.37 -19.02 -11.66
CA ALA A 96 8.10 -19.00 -12.39
C ALA A 96 8.32 -19.24 -13.89
N ALA A 97 8.39 -20.52 -14.28
CA ALA A 97 8.40 -20.92 -15.67
C ALA A 97 7.16 -20.37 -16.42
N ALA A 98 7.43 -19.67 -17.52
CA ALA A 98 6.51 -19.43 -18.62
C ALA A 98 5.22 -18.62 -18.33
N ASN A 99 5.34 -17.30 -18.36
CA ASN A 99 4.22 -16.51 -18.88
C ASN A 99 4.05 -16.84 -20.37
N ASN A 100 2.93 -17.46 -20.71
CA ASN A 100 2.48 -17.78 -22.07
C ASN A 100 2.33 -16.52 -22.94
N GLY A 101 3.45 -15.91 -23.34
CA GLY A 101 3.51 -14.82 -24.32
C GLY A 101 3.04 -13.44 -23.84
N ASN A 102 2.56 -13.28 -22.59
CA ASN A 102 2.12 -11.98 -22.08
C ASN A 102 3.01 -11.52 -20.91
N PRO A 103 3.93 -10.56 -21.13
CA PRO A 103 4.93 -10.18 -20.14
C PRO A 103 4.41 -9.26 -19.03
N THR A 104 3.11 -8.92 -19.01
CA THR A 104 2.56 -7.91 -18.10
C THR A 104 1.21 -8.31 -17.53
N ASN A 105 1.10 -8.38 -16.19
CA ASN A 105 -0.15 -8.66 -15.48
C ASN A 105 -0.58 -7.47 -14.60
N GLU A 106 -1.90 -7.29 -14.46
CA GLU A 106 -2.49 -6.29 -13.57
C GLU A 106 -2.48 -6.82 -12.12
N PHE A 107 -1.89 -6.04 -11.22
CA PHE A 107 -1.93 -6.26 -9.78
C PHE A 107 -2.81 -5.18 -9.15
N LEU A 108 -3.88 -5.56 -8.48
CA LEU A 108 -4.80 -4.66 -7.79
C LEU A 108 -4.92 -5.11 -6.34
N ALA A 109 -4.85 -4.20 -5.38
CA ALA A 109 -5.05 -4.53 -3.97
C ALA A 109 -5.91 -3.48 -3.28
N VAL A 110 -6.76 -3.94 -2.36
CA VAL A 110 -7.49 -3.11 -1.41
C VAL A 110 -7.11 -3.57 0.00
N ASP A 111 -6.65 -2.64 0.83
CA ASP A 111 -6.15 -2.94 2.16
C ASP A 111 -6.85 -2.08 3.21
N ALA A 112 -7.21 -2.69 4.34
CA ALA A 112 -7.68 -2.00 5.54
C ALA A 112 -6.60 -2.11 6.62
N MET A 113 -6.33 -1.03 7.34
CA MET A 113 -5.19 -0.96 8.26
C MET A 113 -5.49 -0.15 9.51
N LEU A 114 -5.10 -0.68 10.65
CA LEU A 114 -4.94 0.09 11.89
C LEU A 114 -3.51 0.61 11.94
N LYS A 115 -3.35 1.92 12.03
CA LYS A 115 -2.07 2.62 12.16
C LYS A 115 -1.89 3.09 13.60
N TYR A 116 -0.73 2.86 14.17
CA TYR A 116 -0.32 3.42 15.46
C TYR A 116 0.83 4.41 15.24
N ASP A 117 0.60 5.65 15.64
CA ASP A 117 1.55 6.75 15.56
C ASP A 117 2.59 6.65 16.70
N LEU A 118 3.86 6.61 16.32
CA LEU A 118 5.01 6.46 17.21
C LEU A 118 5.69 7.80 17.52
N SER A 119 5.20 8.92 17.01
CA SER A 119 5.79 10.26 17.17
C SER A 119 5.87 10.70 18.63
N ASN A 120 4.95 10.20 19.47
CA ASN A 120 4.98 10.40 20.92
C ASN A 120 6.14 9.66 21.61
N VAL A 121 6.64 8.59 21.00
CA VAL A 121 7.75 7.78 21.53
C VAL A 121 9.08 8.28 20.98
N PHE A 122 9.15 8.52 19.66
CA PHE A 122 10.30 9.11 19.02
C PHE A 122 9.88 9.90 17.78
N THR A 123 10.41 11.12 17.66
CA THR A 123 10.30 11.94 16.47
C THR A 123 11.72 12.19 15.96
N ILE A 124 11.97 11.90 14.68
CA ILE A 124 13.27 12.17 14.06
C ILE A 124 13.13 13.46 13.25
N VAL A 125 13.54 14.58 13.85
CA VAL A 125 13.42 15.93 13.27
C VAL A 125 11.94 16.32 13.05
N LYS A 126 11.40 16.03 11.86
CA LYS A 126 10.01 16.32 11.45
C LYS A 126 9.30 15.07 10.90
N TRP A 127 9.97 13.92 11.00
CA TRP A 127 9.38 12.66 10.60
C TRP A 127 8.57 12.09 11.76
N GLU A 128 7.29 11.84 11.49
CA GLU A 128 6.30 11.22 12.36
C GLU A 128 6.17 9.73 12.00
N PRO A 129 6.90 8.83 12.68
CA PRO A 129 6.90 7.41 12.37
C PRO A 129 5.58 6.75 12.78
N PHE A 130 5.19 5.70 12.06
CA PHE A 130 4.05 4.86 12.41
C PHE A 130 4.29 3.40 12.05
N VAL A 131 3.55 2.52 12.72
CA VAL A 131 3.42 1.11 12.36
C VAL A 131 1.96 0.81 12.02
N GLY A 132 1.73 -0.21 11.21
CA GLY A 132 0.40 -0.60 10.79
C GLY A 132 0.22 -2.10 10.71
N ILE A 133 -1.01 -2.54 10.91
CA ILE A 133 -1.43 -3.94 10.70
C ILE A 133 -2.84 -3.97 10.15
N GLY A 134 -3.13 -4.92 9.26
CA GLY A 134 -4.50 -5.20 8.88
C GLY A 134 -4.66 -6.12 7.69
N PRO A 135 -5.90 -6.48 7.35
CA PRO A 135 -6.18 -7.37 6.24
C PRO A 135 -6.13 -6.64 4.89
N GLY A 136 -5.83 -7.39 3.84
CA GLY A 136 -5.91 -6.94 2.46
C GLY A 136 -6.51 -7.99 1.54
N TYR A 137 -7.03 -7.54 0.41
CA TYR A 137 -7.53 -8.39 -0.64
C TYR A 137 -6.83 -8.01 -1.94
N THR A 138 -6.19 -8.99 -2.58
CA THR A 138 -5.36 -8.76 -3.76
C THR A 138 -5.93 -9.56 -4.94
N TRP A 139 -6.07 -8.89 -6.08
CA TRP A 139 -6.34 -9.48 -7.38
C TRP A 139 -5.07 -9.41 -8.21
N PHE A 140 -4.62 -10.57 -8.67
CA PHE A 140 -3.46 -10.68 -9.53
C PHE A 140 -3.77 -11.65 -10.66
N ASP A 141 -3.82 -11.14 -11.88
CA ASP A 141 -4.27 -11.92 -13.05
C ASP A 141 -5.63 -12.61 -12.79
N ASP A 142 -5.73 -13.93 -12.96
CA ASP A 142 -6.93 -14.72 -12.66
C ASP A 142 -7.02 -15.19 -11.18
N GLN A 143 -6.05 -14.82 -10.34
CA GLN A 143 -6.01 -15.18 -8.92
C GLN A 143 -6.55 -14.06 -8.03
N THR A 144 -7.20 -14.47 -6.95
CA THR A 144 -7.65 -13.58 -5.87
C THR A 144 -7.28 -14.19 -4.55
N TYR A 145 -6.65 -13.42 -3.67
CA TYR A 145 -6.22 -13.93 -2.38
C TYR A 145 -6.32 -12.92 -1.24
N MET A 146 -6.58 -13.43 -0.04
CA MET A 146 -6.53 -12.69 1.21
C MET A 146 -5.10 -12.56 1.73
N THR A 147 -4.80 -11.37 2.24
CA THR A 147 -3.49 -11.04 2.81
C THR A 147 -3.63 -10.48 4.22
N GLY A 148 -2.65 -10.74 5.07
CA GLY A 148 -2.45 -10.00 6.31
C GLY A 148 -1.19 -9.16 6.18
N ASN A 149 -1.34 -7.87 6.41
CA ASN A 149 -0.33 -6.87 6.11
C ASN A 149 0.28 -6.33 7.40
N LEU A 150 1.59 -6.17 7.39
CA LEU A 150 2.35 -5.40 8.37
C LEU A 150 3.01 -4.23 7.66
N SER A 151 2.93 -3.05 8.26
CA SER A 151 3.40 -1.82 7.65
C SER A 151 4.27 -1.03 8.60
N VAL A 152 5.31 -0.41 8.05
CA VAL A 152 6.12 0.60 8.73
C VAL A 152 6.19 1.83 7.83
N GLY A 153 6.11 3.02 8.40
CA GLY A 153 6.16 4.24 7.60
C GLY A 153 6.45 5.47 8.42
N ALA A 154 6.54 6.60 7.73
CA ALA A 154 6.71 7.90 8.35
C ALA A 154 6.05 9.01 7.52
N ASN A 155 5.45 9.96 8.21
CA ASN A 155 4.93 11.20 7.62
C ASN A 155 5.93 12.34 7.80
N TYR A 156 6.08 13.20 6.80
CA TYR A 156 6.84 14.44 6.87
C TYR A 156 5.95 15.60 6.43
N TRP A 157 5.52 16.42 7.37
CA TRP A 157 4.68 17.59 7.09
C TRP A 157 5.55 18.81 6.78
N PHE A 158 5.52 19.27 5.53
CA PHE A 158 6.22 20.49 5.11
C PHE A 158 5.33 21.74 5.21
N SER A 159 4.02 21.57 5.40
CA SER A 159 3.09 22.62 5.80
C SER A 159 2.07 22.11 6.83
N GLU A 160 1.19 22.98 7.29
CA GLU A 160 0.09 22.62 8.21
C GLU A 160 -0.95 21.69 7.58
N VAL A 161 -0.98 21.59 6.25
CA VAL A 161 -1.99 20.81 5.51
C VAL A 161 -1.35 19.71 4.67
N PHE A 162 -0.16 19.95 4.11
CA PHE A 162 0.49 19.06 3.15
C PHE A 162 1.75 18.42 3.70
N GLY A 163 1.96 17.16 3.33
CA GLY A 163 3.09 16.37 3.72
C GLY A 163 3.42 15.26 2.72
N LEU A 164 4.45 14.50 3.04
CA LEU A 164 4.85 13.30 2.33
C LEU A 164 4.68 12.10 3.27
N THR A 165 4.22 10.98 2.74
CA THR A 165 4.18 9.71 3.46
C THR A 165 5.03 8.70 2.73
N LEU A 166 5.99 8.13 3.44
CA LEU A 166 6.77 6.98 3.00
C LEU A 166 6.31 5.76 3.79
N MET A 167 6.09 4.64 3.11
CA MET A 167 5.59 3.43 3.76
C MET A 167 6.10 2.17 3.04
N ALA A 168 6.52 1.20 3.83
CA ALA A 168 6.84 -0.15 3.40
C ALA A 168 5.83 -1.12 4.01
N ASP A 169 5.24 -1.97 3.16
CA ASP A 169 4.29 -3.01 3.54
C ASP A 169 4.89 -4.38 3.25
N PHE A 170 4.78 -5.28 4.21
CA PHE A 170 4.92 -6.72 4.03
C PHE A 170 3.54 -7.35 4.04
N LYS A 171 3.17 -8.02 2.95
CA LYS A 171 1.87 -8.69 2.77
C LYS A 171 2.10 -10.19 2.80
N ASN A 172 1.55 -10.87 3.81
CA ASN A 172 1.57 -12.32 3.90
C ASN A 172 0.29 -12.89 3.27
N ASN A 173 0.42 -13.83 2.34
CA ASN A 173 -0.70 -14.49 1.68
C ASN A 173 -1.21 -15.68 2.51
N TYR A 174 -2.50 -15.68 2.83
CA TYR A 174 -3.11 -16.72 3.68
C TYR A 174 -3.97 -17.73 2.93
N ASP A 175 -4.22 -17.52 1.63
CA ASP A 175 -4.95 -18.51 0.83
C ASP A 175 -4.00 -19.60 0.35
N ASP A 176 -4.49 -20.85 0.31
CA ASP A 176 -3.76 -21.99 -0.25
C ASP A 176 -3.34 -21.65 -1.69
N ILE A 177 -2.06 -21.29 -1.86
CA ILE A 177 -1.45 -21.05 -3.16
C ILE A 177 -1.61 -22.36 -3.94
N ARG A 178 -2.55 -22.38 -4.89
CA ARG A 178 -2.73 -23.54 -5.77
C ARG A 178 -1.37 -23.88 -6.36
N GLU A 179 -0.86 -25.07 -6.05
CA GLU A 179 0.49 -25.56 -6.38
C GLU A 179 0.91 -25.37 -7.85
N SER A 180 -0.04 -25.13 -8.76
CA SER A 180 0.19 -25.01 -10.19
C SER A 180 0.61 -23.62 -10.69
N LEU A 181 0.58 -22.55 -9.89
CA LEU A 181 0.96 -21.19 -10.33
C LEU A 181 1.71 -20.43 -9.22
N LYS A 182 2.96 -20.80 -8.97
CA LYS A 182 3.87 -20.11 -8.02
C LYS A 182 4.38 -18.79 -8.62
N TYR A 183 3.56 -17.75 -8.58
CA TYR A 183 3.99 -16.38 -8.91
C TYR A 183 4.33 -15.52 -7.68
N ASP A 184 3.94 -16.00 -6.50
CA ASP A 184 4.17 -15.42 -5.18
C ASP A 184 4.52 -16.61 -4.26
N GLU A 185 5.68 -16.57 -3.59
CA GLU A 185 6.16 -17.65 -2.72
C GLU A 185 5.61 -17.54 -1.27
N GLY A 186 4.60 -16.70 -1.05
CA GLY A 186 3.86 -16.56 0.21
C GLY A 186 3.94 -15.16 0.82
N GLY A 187 4.73 -14.27 0.25
CA GLY A 187 4.93 -12.90 0.71
C GLY A 187 5.15 -11.92 -0.43
N THR A 188 4.52 -10.75 -0.35
CA THR A 188 4.74 -9.64 -1.27
C THR A 188 5.22 -8.41 -0.49
N MET A 189 6.23 -7.73 -1.00
CA MET A 189 6.66 -6.43 -0.47
C MET A 189 6.20 -5.27 -1.33
N ARG A 190 5.82 -4.16 -0.67
CA ARG A 190 5.38 -2.94 -1.36
C ARG A 190 5.98 -1.72 -0.71
N TRP A 191 6.60 -0.86 -1.51
CA TRP A 191 7.10 0.44 -1.07
C TRP A 191 6.25 1.52 -1.70
N SER A 192 5.92 2.55 -0.94
CA SER A 192 5.08 3.64 -1.41
C SER A 192 5.63 4.99 -0.98
N ALA A 193 5.53 5.94 -1.90
CA ALA A 193 5.84 7.34 -1.68
C ALA A 193 4.63 8.16 -2.13
N MET A 194 4.01 8.85 -1.18
CA MET A 194 2.73 9.52 -1.36
C MET A 194 2.80 10.98 -0.94
N LEU A 195 2.13 11.84 -1.70
CA LEU A 195 1.72 13.15 -1.22
C LEU A 195 0.51 12.97 -0.31
N SER A 196 0.52 13.65 0.83
CA SER A 196 -0.49 13.54 1.87
C SER A 196 -1.08 14.92 2.19
N MET A 197 -2.38 14.94 2.45
CA MET A 197 -3.12 16.11 2.88
C MET A 197 -3.96 15.75 4.09
N LYS A 198 -3.92 16.59 5.14
CA LYS A 198 -4.75 16.43 6.33
C LYS A 198 -5.86 17.50 6.39
N PHE A 199 -7.06 17.12 6.83
CA PHE A 199 -8.27 17.95 6.93
C PHE A 199 -9.31 17.36 7.92
#